data_AF-A0A4C1VWG5-F1
#
_entry.id   AF-A0A4C1VWG5-F1
#
_cell.length_a   1.000
_cell.length_b   1.000
_cell.length_c   1.000
_cell.angle_alpha   90.00
_cell.angle_beta   90.00
_cell.angle_gamma   90.00
#
_symmetry.space_group_name_H-M   'P 1'
#
loop_
_entity.id
_entity.type
_entity.pdbx_description
1 polymer ?
#
loop_
_entity_poly.entity_id
_entity_poly.type
_entity_poly.pdbx_seq_one_letter_code
_entity_poly.pdbx_strand_id
1 'polypeptide(L)' 'MSAESSNLSNIEHRAVIKYFVKKGKTPKEIFEDMVSVLQESAPSYTMVKNGLAYFNKDERAVKMILAQGVL' A
#
# COMPACT_ATOMS: atom_id res chain seq x y z
N MET A 1 -11.08 -22.78 -8.40
CA MET A 1 -10.63 -21.54 -9.09
C MET A 1 -10.39 -20.36 -8.13
N SER A 2 -10.18 -20.57 -6.82
CA SER A 2 -10.34 -19.49 -5.80
C SER A 2 -9.03 -18.85 -5.29
N ALA A 3 -7.90 -19.58 -5.32
CA ALA A 3 -6.65 -19.10 -4.70
C ALA A 3 -5.87 -18.11 -5.57
N GLU A 4 -5.85 -18.31 -6.89
CA GLU A 4 -5.09 -17.44 -7.81
C GLU A 4 -5.70 -16.04 -7.95
N SER A 5 -7.03 -15.94 -8.04
CA SER A 5 -7.72 -14.64 -8.11
C SER A 5 -7.53 -13.82 -6.83
N SER A 6 -7.57 -14.48 -5.67
CA SER A 6 -7.34 -13.86 -4.36
C SER A 6 -5.90 -13.34 -4.21
N ASN A 7 -4.91 -14.07 -4.74
CA ASN A 7 -3.51 -13.63 -4.72
C ASN A 7 -3.25 -12.47 -5.68
N LEU A 8 -3.86 -12.48 -6.87
CA LEU A 8 -3.72 -11.41 -7.84
C LEU A 8 -4.34 -10.10 -7.33
N SER A 9 -5.57 -10.16 -6.80
CA SER A 9 -6.24 -9.02 -6.16
C SER A 9 -5.41 -8.44 -5.00
N ASN A 10 -4.76 -9.28 -4.20
CA ASN A 10 -3.87 -8.83 -3.14
C ASN A 10 -2.64 -8.08 -3.66
N ILE A 11 -2.07 -8.50 -4.79
CA ILE A 11 -0.92 -7.83 -5.42
C ILE A 11 -1.36 -6.48 -6.01
N GLU A 12 -2.49 -6.45 -6.72
CA GLU A 12 -3.06 -5.22 -7.31
C GLU A 12 -3.35 -4.17 -6.24
N HIS A 13 -4.04 -4.54 -5.16
CA HIS A 13 -4.30 -3.65 -4.03
C HIS A 13 -3.01 -3.11 -3.41
N ARG A 14 -2.00 -3.97 -3.20
CA ARG A 14 -0.71 -3.53 -2.64
C ARG A 14 0.02 -2.55 -3.56
N ALA A 15 -0.05 -2.74 -4.88
CA ALA A 15 0.58 -1.83 -5.85
C ALA A 15 -0.07 -0.43 -5.81
N VAL A 16 -1.41 -0.37 -5.80
CA VAL A 16 -2.15 0.89 -5.71
C VAL A 16 -1.90 1.60 -4.37
N ILE A 17 -1.93 0.86 -3.26
CA ILE A 17 -1.60 1.42 -1.93
C ILE A 17 -0.18 2.00 -1.92
N LYS A 18 0.81 1.28 -2.47
CA LYS A 18 2.20 1.76 -2.56
C LYS A 18 2.30 3.07 -3.32
N TYR A 19 1.61 3.19 -4.46
CA TYR A 19 1.59 4.41 -5.26
C TYR A 19 1.07 5.62 -4.47
N PHE A 20 -0.06 5.45 -3.77
CA PHE A 20 -0.61 6.54 -2.96
C PHE A 20 0.23 6.90 -1.74
N VAL A 21 0.86 5.91 -1.09
CA VAL A 21 1.83 6.16 0.00
C VAL A 21 2.99 7.01 -0.51
N LYS A 22 3.51 6.74 -1.72
CA LYS A 22 4.56 7.55 -2.35
C LYS A 22 4.09 8.95 -2.72
N LYS A 23 2.79 9.17 -2.90
CA LYS A 23 2.19 10.51 -3.03
C LYS A 23 1.90 11.19 -1.68
N GLY A 24 2.21 10.56 -0.55
CA GLY A 24 2.01 11.15 0.78
C GLY A 24 0.56 11.14 1.26
N LYS A 25 -0.32 10.31 0.67
CA LYS A 25 -1.73 10.22 1.07
C LYS A 25 -1.91 9.48 2.40
N THR A 26 -2.90 9.91 3.16
CA THR A 26 -3.28 9.28 4.43
C THR A 26 -4.06 7.98 4.20
N PRO A 27 -4.11 7.04 5.16
CA PRO A 27 -4.90 5.81 5.01
C PRO A 27 -6.37 6.06 4.66
N LYS A 28 -6.96 7.13 5.25
CA LYS A 28 -8.35 7.49 5.03
C LYS A 28 -8.59 7.92 3.58
N GLU A 29 -7.78 8.84 3.07
CA GLU A 29 -7.89 9.31 1.68
C GLU A 29 -7.73 8.15 0.68
N ILE A 30 -6.78 7.24 0.92
CA ILE A 30 -6.55 6.08 0.05
C ILE A 30 -7.77 5.16 0.05
N PHE A 31 -8.32 4.87 1.23
CA PHE A 31 -9.47 3.99 1.35
C PHE A 31 -10.72 4.58 0.71
N GLU A 32 -11.02 5.85 0.97
CA GLU A 32 -12.18 6.52 0.37
C GLU A 32 -12.08 6.56 -1.16
N ASP A 33 -10.89 6.86 -1.71
CA ASP A 33 -10.64 6.85 -3.16
C ASP A 33 -10.85 5.44 -3.75
N MET A 34 -10.21 4.41 -3.18
CA MET A 34 -10.31 3.04 -3.67
C MET A 34 -11.74 2.48 -3.54
N VAL A 35 -12.47 2.80 -2.47
CA VAL A 35 -13.89 2.39 -2.33
C VAL A 35 -14.76 3.09 -3.37
N SER A 36 -14.51 4.36 -3.68
CA SER A 36 -15.29 5.09 -4.68
C SER A 36 -15.15 4.52 -6.09
N VAL A 37 -13.98 3.96 -6.42
CA VAL A 37 -13.66 3.41 -7.75
C VAL A 37 -13.97 1.91 -7.85
N LEU A 38 -13.57 1.13 -6.84
CA LEU A 38 -13.59 -0.34 -6.88
C LEU A 38 -14.82 -0.97 -6.22
N GLN A 39 -15.57 -0.19 -5.42
CA GLN A 39 -16.78 -0.64 -4.74
C GLN A 39 -16.57 -1.95 -3.96
N GLU A 40 -17.29 -3.03 -4.28
CA GLU A 40 -17.18 -4.33 -3.61
C GLU A 40 -15.82 -5.00 -3.78
N SER A 41 -15.05 -4.61 -4.80
CA SER A 41 -13.70 -5.11 -5.04
C SER A 41 -12.64 -4.35 -4.24
N ALA A 42 -13.00 -3.29 -3.51
CA ALA A 42 -12.05 -2.48 -2.77
C ALA A 42 -11.37 -3.26 -1.63
N PRO A 43 -10.11 -2.94 -1.30
CA PRO A 43 -9.45 -3.54 -0.16
C PRO A 43 -10.09 -3.06 1.14
N SER A 44 -9.99 -3.89 2.18
CA SER A 44 -10.38 -3.45 3.52
C SER A 44 -9.51 -2.29 4.02
N TYR A 45 -10.08 -1.44 4.87
CA TYR A 45 -9.33 -0.35 5.52
C TYR A 45 -8.10 -0.85 6.30
N THR A 46 -8.20 -2.03 6.91
CA THR A 46 -7.10 -2.69 7.62
C THR A 46 -5.94 -3.02 6.67
N MET A 47 -6.23 -3.49 5.46
CA MET A 47 -5.21 -3.75 4.44
C MET A 47 -4.49 -2.45 4.03
N VAL A 48 -5.21 -1.36 3.85
CA VAL A 48 -4.64 -0.04 3.54
C VAL A 48 -3.68 0.42 4.64
N LYS A 49 -4.08 0.32 5.92
CA LYS A 49 -3.22 0.66 7.07
C LYS A 49 -1.96 -0.21 7.12
N ASN A 50 -2.11 -1.52 6.93
CA ASN A 50 -0.99 -2.46 6.96
C ASN A 50 -0.01 -2.21 5.81
N GLY A 51 -0.52 -1.95 4.61
CA GLY A 51 0.28 -1.56 3.46
C GLY A 51 1.07 -0.27 3.71
N LEU A 52 0.41 0.78 4.21
CA LEU A 52 1.05 2.05 4.52
C LEU A 52 2.15 1.90 5.59
N ALA A 53 1.91 1.13 6.65
CA ALA A 53 2.91 0.86 7.67
C ALA A 53 4.13 0.09 7.12
N TYR A 54 3.90 -0.89 6.24
CA TYR A 54 4.94 -1.67 5.58
C TYR A 54 5.82 -0.77 4.69
N PHE A 55 5.22 -0.02 3.77
CA PHE A 55 5.98 0.81 2.82
C PHE A 55 6.71 2.00 3.48
N ASN A 56 6.17 2.55 4.58
CA ASN A 56 6.86 3.60 5.34
C ASN A 56 8.09 3.07 6.09
N LYS A 57 8.07 1.80 6.54
CA LYS A 57 9.25 1.18 7.16
C LYS A 57 10.38 1.01 6.15
N ASP A 58 10.05 0.55 4.95
CA ASP A 58 11.03 0.39 3.87
C ASP A 58 11.68 1.74 3.51
N GLU A 59 10.88 2.80 3.39
CA GLU A 59 11.42 4.13 3.10
C GLU A 59 12.32 4.67 4.22
N ARG A 60 11.96 4.46 5.48
CA ARG A 60 12.80 4.84 6.62
C ARG A 60 14.13 4.06 6.59
N ALA A 61 14.09 2.76 6.33
CA ALA A 61 15.29 1.93 6.24
C ALA A 61 16.23 2.42 5.14
N VAL A 62 15.71 2.71 3.94
CA VAL A 62 16.51 3.26 2.82
C VAL A 62 17.12 4.62 3.19
N LYS A 63 16.35 5.51 3.80
CA LYS A 63 16.87 6.82 4.25
C LYS A 63 17.97 6.68 5.29
N MET A 64 17.85 5.72 6.22
CA MET A 64 18.89 5.44 7.21
C MET A 64 20.18 4.93 6.57
N ILE A 65 20.09 4.01 5.60
CA ILE A 65 21.27 3.49 4.89
C ILE A 65 21.97 4.61 4.12
N LEU A 66 21.21 5.43 3.39
CA LEU A 66 21.75 6.58 2.66
C LEU A 66 22.41 7.60 3.60
N ALA A 67 21.81 7.86 4.77
CA ALA A 67 22.38 8.77 5.77
C ALA A 67 23.68 8.24 6.41
N GLN A 68 23.89 6.93 6.41
CA GLN A 68 25.10 6.29 6.95
C GLN A 68 26.26 6.24 5.93
N GLY A 69 26.03 6.62 4.66
CA GLY A 69 27.07 6.62 3.63
C GLY A 69 27.58 5.22 3.24
N VAL A 70 26.75 4.18 3.44
CA VAL A 70 27.11 2.76 3.19
C VAL A 70 26.87 2.36 1.72
N LEU A 71 26.70 3.32 0.82
CA LEU A 71 26.49 3.13 -0.62
C LEU A 71 27.51 3.94 -1.42
#